data_AF-A0A3G6MCZ0-F1
#
_entry.id   AF-A0A3G6MCZ0-F1
#
_cell.length_a   1.000
_cell.length_b   1.000
_cell.length_c   1.000
_cell.angle_alpha   90.00
_cell.angle_beta   90.00
_cell.angle_gamma   90.00
#
_symmetry.space_group_name_H-M   'P 1'
#
loop_
_entity.id
_entity.type
_entity.pdbx_description
1 polymer ?
#
loop_
_entity_poly.entity_id
_entity_poly.type
_entity_poly.pdbx_seq_one_letter_code
_entity_poly.pdbx_strand_id
1 'polypeptide(L)'
;MKKGYLFYMLFVFAFQIINAQSITFVSEKTNKPLPKVSVFGKDGSVLAFSDIDGKIDKKSIDPAQEKFQIIYDNFSVATISYSDFDKEVIKINDRVKDIETVVIKNNKPAKYIFVKGNFNSYVTVNNKLNCYTDGIVTYIFDNKTKKLKSTNVEQYRIYKLEDVKFEKKQTAMWDYDSTLEVPDLKEVGNILDYKSKRSTIKELKGEQKDQIEITGEALQKKEFALFGYRFFDIKSILNLSYEKGSKKTLRDLLEFNEINFLKLKHKSEPDYNQLILYTNFYPTELNFSNENDIEKVKFRTDNSNYQTKFWETPSFPNMQSVFSSFFKDDLKEQQNKK
;
A
#
# COMPACT_ATOMS: atom_id res chain seq x y z
N MET A 1 -37.93 -32.68 -18.11
CA MET A 1 -36.90 -32.06 -17.23
C MET A 1 -36.73 -30.55 -17.53
N LYS A 2 -37.70 -29.65 -17.33
CA LYS A 2 -37.54 -28.28 -17.90
C LYS A 2 -38.09 -27.05 -17.14
N LYS A 3 -38.72 -27.15 -15.96
CA LYS A 3 -39.15 -25.94 -15.20
C LYS A 3 -38.69 -25.90 -13.74
N GLY A 4 -38.76 -27.02 -13.01
CA GLY A 4 -38.30 -27.08 -11.61
C GLY A 4 -36.80 -26.80 -11.44
N TYR A 5 -35.95 -27.40 -12.26
CA TYR A 5 -34.49 -27.17 -12.22
C TYR A 5 -34.09 -25.73 -12.56
N LEU A 6 -34.86 -25.04 -13.42
CA LEU A 6 -34.60 -23.63 -13.73
C LEU A 6 -34.86 -22.75 -12.50
N PHE A 7 -35.91 -23.04 -11.73
CA PHE A 7 -36.25 -22.32 -10.50
C PHE A 7 -35.21 -22.58 -9.40
N TYR A 8 -34.75 -23.83 -9.22
CA TYR A 8 -33.65 -24.14 -8.30
C TYR A 8 -32.34 -23.47 -8.71
N MET A 9 -32.02 -23.46 -10.02
CA MET A 9 -30.82 -22.78 -10.52
C MET A 9 -30.92 -21.26 -10.27
N LEU A 10 -32.09 -20.65 -10.50
CA LEU A 10 -32.36 -19.24 -10.19
C LEU A 10 -32.25 -18.92 -8.68
N PHE A 11 -32.72 -19.82 -7.83
CA PHE A 11 -32.61 -19.68 -6.37
C PHE A 11 -31.17 -19.80 -5.89
N VAL A 12 -30.39 -20.72 -6.47
CA VAL A 12 -28.95 -20.85 -6.23
C VAL A 12 -28.21 -19.58 -6.71
N PHE A 13 -28.53 -19.06 -7.90
CA PHE A 13 -27.96 -17.80 -8.39
C PHE A 13 -28.34 -16.60 -7.51
N ALA A 14 -29.59 -16.51 -7.04
CA ALA A 14 -30.04 -15.47 -6.12
C ALA A 14 -29.31 -15.54 -4.76
N PHE A 15 -29.07 -16.75 -4.24
CA PHE A 15 -28.29 -16.94 -3.01
C PHE A 15 -26.82 -16.53 -3.16
N GLN A 16 -26.23 -16.71 -4.35
CA GLN A 16 -24.85 -16.27 -4.61
C GLN A 16 -24.72 -14.75 -4.63
N ILE A 17 -25.75 -14.01 -5.06
CA ILE A 17 -25.76 -12.54 -5.06
C ILE A 17 -25.82 -12.00 -3.62
N ILE A 18 -26.55 -12.67 -2.71
CA ILE A 18 -26.66 -12.25 -1.29
C ILE A 18 -25.32 -12.38 -0.54
N ASN A 19 -24.43 -13.27 -0.99
CA ASN A 19 -23.13 -13.46 -0.35
C ASN A 19 -22.09 -12.39 -0.73
N ALA A 20 -22.32 -11.57 -1.76
CA ALA A 20 -21.41 -10.48 -2.15
C ALA A 20 -21.81 -9.17 -1.45
N GLN A 21 -21.65 -9.11 -0.12
CA GLN A 21 -21.87 -7.88 0.64
C GLN A 21 -20.59 -7.04 0.64
N SER A 22 -20.67 -5.83 0.08
CA SER A 22 -19.62 -4.82 0.18
C SER A 22 -19.93 -3.86 1.32
N ILE A 23 -18.89 -3.42 2.02
CA ILE A 23 -19.00 -2.44 3.11
C ILE A 23 -18.27 -1.18 2.68
N THR A 24 -18.88 -0.02 2.89
CA THR A 24 -18.33 1.26 2.47
C THR A 24 -17.86 2.07 3.67
N PHE A 25 -16.59 2.44 3.71
CA PHE A 25 -16.05 3.42 4.65
C PHE A 25 -16.25 4.83 4.11
N VAL A 26 -16.77 5.71 4.94
CA VAL A 26 -16.96 7.13 4.60
C VAL A 26 -16.45 8.04 5.71
N SER A 27 -16.05 9.25 5.33
CA SER A 27 -15.68 10.32 6.24
C SER A 27 -16.88 10.72 7.08
N GLU A 28 -16.73 10.78 8.40
CA GLU A 28 -17.77 11.31 9.28
C GLU A 28 -18.05 12.80 8.99
N LYS A 29 -17.01 13.55 8.58
CA LYS A 29 -17.09 14.99 8.30
C LYS A 29 -17.76 15.30 6.96
N THR A 30 -17.38 14.58 5.90
CA THR A 30 -17.79 14.91 4.53
C THR A 30 -18.79 13.92 3.93
N ASN A 31 -19.01 12.77 4.57
CA ASN A 31 -19.75 11.62 4.03
C ASN A 31 -19.22 11.12 2.67
N LYS A 32 -18.02 11.54 2.26
CA LYS A 32 -17.37 11.03 1.05
C LYS A 32 -16.71 9.67 1.33
N PRO A 33 -16.61 8.79 0.33
CA PRO A 33 -15.86 7.55 0.45
C PRO A 33 -14.42 7.77 0.91
N LEU A 34 -13.95 6.88 1.78
CA LEU A 34 -12.56 6.87 2.25
C LEU A 34 -11.81 5.68 1.64
N PRO A 35 -10.90 5.94 0.68
CA PRO A 35 -10.05 4.90 0.13
C PRO A 35 -8.91 4.54 1.07
N LYS A 36 -8.25 3.39 0.87
CA LYS A 36 -7.07 2.96 1.65
C LYS A 36 -7.31 2.73 3.16
N VAL A 37 -8.55 2.66 3.60
CA VAL A 37 -8.89 2.24 4.97
C VAL A 37 -8.52 0.76 5.09
N SER A 38 -7.62 0.44 6.00
CA SER A 38 -7.15 -0.93 6.24
C SER A 38 -7.83 -1.53 7.47
N VAL A 39 -8.31 -2.76 7.34
CA VAL A 39 -8.92 -3.53 8.44
C VAL A 39 -7.90 -4.53 8.96
N PHE A 40 -7.53 -4.38 10.23
CA PHE A 40 -6.58 -5.25 10.91
C PHE A 40 -7.31 -6.26 11.80
N GLY A 41 -6.85 -7.50 11.75
CA GLY A 41 -7.25 -8.55 12.67
C GLY A 41 -6.62 -8.38 14.05
N LYS A 42 -7.11 -9.13 15.04
CA LYS A 42 -6.59 -9.07 16.42
C LYS A 42 -5.12 -9.49 16.53
N ASP A 43 -4.65 -10.28 15.57
CA ASP A 43 -3.29 -10.81 15.50
C ASP A 43 -2.35 -9.96 14.61
N GLY A 44 -2.79 -8.76 14.22
CA GLY A 44 -2.02 -7.84 13.37
C GLY A 44 -2.05 -8.18 11.89
N SER A 45 -2.90 -9.13 11.47
CA SER A 45 -3.09 -9.44 10.05
C SER A 45 -3.85 -8.34 9.31
N VAL A 46 -3.43 -8.00 8.08
CA VAL A 46 -4.13 -7.04 7.22
C VAL A 46 -5.18 -7.79 6.41
N LEU A 47 -6.45 -7.67 6.78
CA LEU A 47 -7.55 -8.48 6.22
C LEU A 47 -8.15 -7.87 4.96
N ALA A 48 -8.26 -6.55 4.92
CA ALA A 48 -8.85 -5.82 3.81
C ALA A 48 -8.30 -4.40 3.73
N PHE A 49 -8.40 -3.80 2.53
CA PHE A 49 -8.14 -2.39 2.27
C PHE A 49 -9.27 -1.85 1.38
N SER A 50 -9.75 -0.65 1.63
CA SER A 50 -10.81 -0.05 0.81
C SER A 50 -10.29 0.45 -0.53
N ASP A 51 -11.09 0.23 -1.58
CA ASP A 51 -10.85 0.79 -2.92
C ASP A 51 -11.17 2.30 -2.98
N ILE A 52 -11.00 2.92 -4.15
CA ILE A 52 -11.30 4.34 -4.37
C ILE A 52 -12.74 4.74 -4.02
N ASP A 53 -13.69 3.80 -4.07
CA ASP A 53 -15.10 3.98 -3.72
C ASP A 53 -15.35 3.72 -2.22
N GLY A 54 -14.29 3.53 -1.44
CA GLY A 54 -14.32 3.26 0.00
C GLY A 54 -14.76 1.85 0.35
N LYS A 55 -14.79 0.91 -0.61
CA LYS A 55 -15.41 -0.40 -0.43
C LYS A 55 -14.42 -1.50 -0.09
N ILE A 56 -14.86 -2.41 0.78
CA ILE A 56 -14.23 -3.71 1.03
C ILE A 56 -15.22 -4.85 0.79
N ASP A 57 -14.72 -6.04 0.46
CA ASP A 57 -15.53 -7.27 0.43
C ASP A 57 -15.63 -7.85 1.84
N LYS A 58 -16.85 -7.97 2.38
CA LYS A 58 -17.09 -8.55 3.71
C LYS A 58 -16.60 -9.99 3.84
N LYS A 59 -16.50 -10.75 2.74
CA LYS A 59 -16.00 -12.14 2.76
C LYS A 59 -14.56 -12.27 3.26
N SER A 60 -13.79 -11.20 3.20
CA SER A 60 -12.42 -11.15 3.72
C SER A 60 -12.36 -11.10 5.26
N ILE A 61 -13.50 -10.89 5.93
CA ILE A 61 -13.59 -10.69 7.37
C ILE A 61 -14.14 -11.94 8.05
N ASP A 62 -13.35 -12.53 8.95
CA ASP A 62 -13.74 -13.73 9.70
C ASP A 62 -14.76 -13.40 10.82
N PRO A 63 -16.01 -13.94 10.76
CA PRO A 63 -17.02 -13.74 11.79
C PRO A 63 -16.64 -14.30 13.17
N ALA A 64 -15.70 -15.24 13.25
CA ALA A 64 -15.24 -15.79 14.53
C ALA A 64 -14.41 -14.77 15.35
N GLN A 65 -13.96 -13.68 14.73
CA GLN A 65 -13.22 -12.64 15.41
C GLN A 65 -14.14 -11.50 15.84
N GLU A 66 -14.13 -11.17 17.14
CA GLU A 66 -15.04 -10.16 17.68
C GLU A 66 -14.65 -8.72 17.39
N LYS A 67 -13.34 -8.40 17.32
CA LYS A 67 -12.83 -7.03 17.22
C LYS A 67 -11.83 -6.85 16.09
N PHE A 68 -11.86 -5.68 15.48
CA PHE A 68 -11.02 -5.29 14.36
C PHE A 68 -10.50 -3.87 14.58
N GLN A 69 -9.23 -3.63 14.24
CA GLN A 69 -8.65 -2.30 14.29
C GLN A 69 -8.73 -1.66 12.90
N ILE A 70 -9.22 -0.43 12.84
CA ILE A 70 -9.31 0.33 11.60
C ILE A 70 -8.15 1.30 11.53
N ILE A 71 -7.37 1.18 10.46
CA ILE A 71 -6.21 2.03 10.19
C ILE A 71 -6.52 2.88 8.96
N TYR A 72 -6.31 4.20 9.07
CA TYR A 72 -6.44 5.13 7.95
C TYR A 72 -5.27 6.12 7.98
N ASP A 73 -4.65 6.34 6.81
CA ASP A 73 -3.43 7.14 6.63
C ASP A 73 -2.33 6.85 7.68
N ASN A 74 -2.14 5.57 8.00
CA ASN A 74 -1.17 5.03 8.95
C ASN A 74 -1.46 5.29 10.44
N PHE A 75 -2.68 5.71 10.78
CA PHE A 75 -3.11 5.89 12.17
C PHE A 75 -4.26 4.96 12.51
N SER A 76 -4.26 4.45 13.74
CA SER A 76 -5.43 3.77 14.30
C SER A 76 -6.54 4.79 14.56
N VAL A 77 -7.65 4.66 13.83
CA VAL A 77 -8.78 5.58 13.89
C VAL A 77 -9.98 5.01 14.63
N ALA A 78 -10.13 3.69 14.68
CA ALA A 78 -11.21 3.03 15.41
C ALA A 78 -10.88 1.59 15.79
N THR A 79 -11.61 1.06 16.77
CA THR A 79 -11.75 -0.38 16.99
C THR A 79 -13.24 -0.71 16.90
N ILE A 80 -13.60 -1.61 15.99
CA ILE A 80 -15.00 -1.98 15.73
C ILE A 80 -15.23 -3.46 15.97
N SER A 81 -16.49 -3.84 16.14
CA SER A 81 -16.90 -5.23 16.29
C SER A 81 -17.24 -5.88 14.95
N TYR A 82 -17.34 -7.22 14.89
CA TYR A 82 -17.85 -7.87 13.67
C TYR A 82 -19.25 -7.36 13.29
N SER A 83 -20.13 -7.14 14.28
CA SER A 83 -21.49 -6.66 14.04
C SER A 83 -21.56 -5.27 13.38
N ASP A 84 -20.49 -4.48 13.46
CA ASP A 84 -20.42 -3.21 12.73
C ASP A 84 -20.34 -3.40 11.22
N PHE A 85 -19.87 -4.55 10.75
CA PHE A 85 -19.87 -4.94 9.33
C PHE A 85 -21.23 -5.42 8.82
N ASP A 86 -22.26 -5.50 9.66
CA ASP A 86 -23.65 -5.68 9.22
C ASP A 86 -24.25 -4.36 8.70
N LYS A 87 -23.59 -3.23 9.00
CA LYS A 87 -23.91 -1.94 8.38
C LYS A 87 -23.28 -1.87 7.00
N GLU A 88 -24.05 -1.42 6.01
CA GLU A 88 -23.52 -1.17 4.66
C GLU A 88 -22.49 -0.03 4.63
N VAL A 89 -22.60 0.91 5.59
CA VAL A 89 -21.74 2.09 5.69
C VAL A 89 -21.16 2.22 7.10
N ILE A 90 -19.84 2.36 7.18
CA ILE A 90 -19.11 2.64 8.41
C ILE A 90 -18.51 4.04 8.31
N LYS A 91 -18.86 4.91 9.25
CA LYS A 91 -18.31 6.27 9.33
C LYS A 91 -17.03 6.25 10.14
N ILE A 92 -15.99 6.89 9.60
CA ILE A 92 -14.69 7.01 10.24
C ILE A 92 -14.41 8.49 10.51
N ASN A 93 -13.98 8.76 11.74
CA ASN A 93 -13.42 10.05 12.09
C ASN A 93 -12.04 10.17 11.41
N ASP A 94 -12.04 10.82 10.27
CA ASP A 94 -10.91 11.00 9.36
C ASP A 94 -10.06 12.21 9.71
N ARG A 95 -9.97 12.60 10.99
CA ARG A 95 -9.04 13.62 11.52
C ARG A 95 -7.58 13.18 11.44
N VAL A 96 -7.19 12.62 10.32
CA VAL A 96 -5.82 12.46 9.93
C VAL A 96 -5.36 13.83 9.46
N LYS A 97 -4.28 14.28 10.10
CA LYS A 97 -3.49 15.50 9.86
C LYS A 97 -3.71 16.15 8.47
N ASP A 98 -3.89 17.47 8.44
CA ASP A 98 -3.85 18.22 7.17
C ASP A 98 -2.54 17.89 6.43
N ILE A 99 -2.64 17.59 5.12
CA ILE A 99 -1.48 17.32 4.27
C ILE A 99 -0.59 18.57 4.30
N GLU A 100 0.63 18.42 4.81
CA GLU A 100 1.59 19.51 4.82
C GLU A 100 1.93 19.91 3.38
N THR A 101 1.93 21.22 3.12
CA THR A 101 2.22 21.73 1.78
C THR A 101 3.65 21.38 1.39
N VAL A 102 3.84 20.80 0.20
CA VAL A 102 5.18 20.49 -0.33
C VAL A 102 6.00 21.78 -0.47
N VAL A 103 7.15 21.84 0.19
CA VAL A 103 8.01 23.04 0.18
C VAL A 103 8.78 23.13 -1.13
N ILE A 104 8.64 24.24 -1.85
CA ILE A 104 9.38 24.50 -3.10
C ILE A 104 10.59 25.39 -2.81
N LYS A 105 11.82 24.84 -2.87
CA LYS A 105 13.04 25.59 -2.52
C LYS A 105 13.64 26.42 -3.66
N ASN A 106 13.65 25.89 -4.89
CA ASN A 106 14.12 26.60 -6.08
C ASN A 106 13.12 26.33 -7.21
N ASN A 107 12.70 27.35 -7.97
CA ASN A 107 11.78 27.16 -9.11
C ASN A 107 12.41 27.46 -10.47
N LYS A 108 13.70 27.83 -10.50
CA LYS A 108 14.35 28.25 -11.74
C LYS A 108 14.35 27.09 -12.74
N PRO A 109 14.25 27.38 -14.05
CA PRO A 109 14.36 26.34 -15.07
C PRO A 109 15.65 25.54 -14.89
N ALA A 110 15.51 24.23 -14.68
CA ALA A 110 16.62 23.34 -14.42
C ALA A 110 16.44 22.01 -15.17
N LYS A 111 17.54 21.26 -15.32
CA LYS A 111 17.54 19.97 -16.01
C LYS A 111 16.76 18.90 -15.24
N TYR A 112 16.78 18.92 -13.91
CA TYR A 112 16.19 17.90 -13.07
C TYR A 112 15.21 18.47 -12.04
N ILE A 113 14.23 17.63 -11.68
CA ILE A 113 13.28 17.85 -10.58
C ILE A 113 13.62 16.84 -9.49
N PHE A 114 13.73 17.31 -8.26
CA PHE A 114 13.95 16.51 -7.06
C PHE A 114 12.67 16.48 -6.26
N VAL A 115 12.13 15.29 -6.06
CA VAL A 115 10.96 15.06 -5.21
C VAL A 115 11.46 14.29 -3.99
N LYS A 116 11.65 15.02 -2.89
CA LYS A 116 12.07 14.46 -1.61
C LYS A 116 10.84 14.22 -0.73
N GLY A 117 10.85 13.12 0.02
CA GLY A 117 9.75 12.80 0.90
C GLY A 117 10.02 11.64 1.83
N ASN A 118 9.05 11.40 2.70
CA ASN A 118 9.02 10.25 3.59
C ASN A 118 8.45 9.05 2.85
N PHE A 119 8.97 7.86 3.11
CA PHE A 119 8.38 6.62 2.64
C PHE A 119 8.20 5.63 3.78
N ASN A 120 7.25 4.72 3.60
CA ASN A 120 7.22 3.47 4.34
C ASN A 120 6.78 2.34 3.40
N SER A 121 7.26 1.13 3.69
CA SER A 121 6.86 -0.07 2.97
C SER A 121 6.77 -1.25 3.93
N TYR A 122 5.90 -2.21 3.63
CA TYR A 122 5.85 -3.46 4.38
C TYR A 122 5.42 -4.63 3.51
N VAL A 123 5.91 -5.81 3.86
CA VAL A 123 5.56 -7.07 3.22
C VAL A 123 4.73 -7.88 4.20
N THR A 124 3.61 -8.40 3.72
CA THR A 124 2.85 -9.43 4.42
C THR A 124 2.93 -10.76 3.69
N VAL A 125 2.94 -11.84 4.46
CA VAL A 125 2.86 -13.22 3.97
C VAL A 125 1.64 -13.85 4.60
N ASN A 126 0.67 -14.26 3.78
CA ASN A 126 -0.64 -14.73 4.20
C ASN A 126 -1.29 -13.74 5.19
N ASN A 127 -1.29 -12.46 4.81
CA ASN A 127 -1.83 -11.32 5.55
C ASN A 127 -1.10 -10.96 6.85
N LYS A 128 -0.10 -11.72 7.30
CA LYS A 128 0.71 -11.38 8.48
C LYS A 128 1.95 -10.59 8.11
N LEU A 129 2.30 -9.58 8.92
CA LEU A 129 3.52 -8.82 8.74
C LEU A 129 4.75 -9.74 8.74
N ASN A 130 5.62 -9.56 7.76
CA ASN A 130 6.94 -10.18 7.72
C ASN A 130 8.02 -9.15 8.06
N CYS A 131 8.05 -8.04 7.31
CA CYS A 131 9.01 -6.96 7.49
C CYS A 131 8.42 -5.60 7.12
N TYR A 132 9.01 -4.56 7.67
CA TYR A 132 8.60 -3.17 7.52
C TYR A 132 9.84 -2.28 7.38
N THR A 133 9.74 -1.23 6.58
CA THR A 133 10.75 -0.18 6.48
C THR A 133 10.09 1.18 6.45
N ASP A 134 10.81 2.17 6.96
CA ASP A 134 10.49 3.56 6.73
C ASP A 134 11.75 4.39 6.56
N GLY A 135 11.61 5.57 5.96
CA GLY A 135 12.78 6.38 5.66
C GLY A 135 12.48 7.65 4.89
N ILE A 136 13.56 8.25 4.39
CA ILE A 136 13.57 9.43 3.53
C ILE A 136 14.22 9.05 2.21
N VAL A 137 13.58 9.43 1.12
CA VAL A 137 14.04 9.15 -0.24
C VAL A 137 13.85 10.38 -1.11
N THR A 138 14.79 10.58 -2.03
CA THR A 138 14.74 11.62 -3.05
C THR A 138 14.70 10.99 -4.44
N TYR A 139 13.64 11.29 -5.18
CA TYR A 139 13.47 10.87 -6.57
C TYR A 139 13.91 11.99 -7.52
N ILE A 140 14.71 11.63 -8.52
CA ILE A 140 15.26 12.59 -9.49
C ILE A 140 14.61 12.33 -10.85
N PHE A 141 13.84 13.30 -11.33
CA PHE A 141 13.19 13.24 -12.64
C PHE A 141 13.88 14.18 -13.63
N ASP A 142 13.93 13.78 -14.90
CA ASP A 142 14.27 14.68 -15.97
C ASP A 142 13.14 15.71 -16.19
N ASN A 143 13.47 17.00 -16.12
CA ASN A 143 12.44 18.05 -16.15
C ASN A 143 11.74 18.14 -17.52
N LYS A 144 12.40 17.76 -18.62
CA LYS A 144 11.82 17.82 -19.96
C LYS A 144 10.89 16.65 -20.24
N THR A 145 11.34 15.43 -19.95
CA THR A 145 10.65 14.17 -20.28
C THR A 145 9.80 13.63 -19.14
N LYS A 146 9.96 14.16 -17.93
CA LYS A 146 9.34 13.71 -16.68
C LYS A 146 9.64 12.24 -16.33
N LYS A 147 10.65 11.64 -16.96
CA LYS A 147 11.09 10.27 -16.68
C LYS A 147 11.93 10.24 -15.41
N LEU A 148 11.66 9.29 -14.53
CA LEU A 148 12.51 9.00 -13.37
C LEU A 148 13.92 8.59 -13.85
N LYS A 149 14.94 9.22 -13.28
CA LYS A 149 16.36 8.98 -13.59
C LYS A 149 17.06 8.21 -12.49
N SER A 150 16.74 8.51 -11.23
CA SER A 150 17.31 7.80 -10.10
C SER A 150 16.43 7.95 -8.86
N THR A 151 16.56 6.96 -7.98
CA THR A 151 15.97 6.91 -6.65
C THR A 151 17.11 6.86 -5.64
N ASN A 152 17.20 7.88 -4.79
CA ASN A 152 18.29 8.03 -3.84
C ASN A 152 17.72 7.95 -2.42
N VAL A 153 17.95 6.83 -1.74
CA VAL A 153 17.59 6.68 -0.33
C VAL A 153 18.60 7.44 0.53
N GLU A 154 18.10 8.28 1.43
CA GLU A 154 18.93 9.11 2.31
C GLU A 154 19.10 8.45 3.68
N GLN A 155 17.99 8.04 4.30
CA GLN A 155 17.95 7.42 5.63
C GLN A 155 16.80 6.42 5.68
N TYR A 156 16.96 5.34 6.43
CA TYR A 156 15.91 4.36 6.61
C TYR A 156 16.11 3.50 7.87
N ARG A 157 14.99 2.98 8.38
CA ARG A 157 14.95 1.90 9.37
C ARG A 157 14.36 0.65 8.74
N ILE A 158 14.82 -0.50 9.19
CA ILE A 158 14.26 -1.81 8.85
C ILE A 158 13.81 -2.48 10.13
N TYR A 159 12.59 -3.01 10.13
CA TYR A 159 12.04 -3.84 11.18
C TYR A 159 11.66 -5.20 10.61
N LYS A 160 11.96 -6.25 11.37
CA LYS A 160 11.60 -7.63 11.02
C LYS A 160 10.93 -8.28 12.21
N LEU A 161 9.92 -9.10 11.93
CA LEU A 161 9.36 -9.95 12.95
C LEU A 161 10.37 -11.07 13.25
N GLU A 162 10.88 -11.13 14.49
CA GLU A 162 11.66 -12.28 14.95
C GLU A 162 10.78 -13.52 15.00
N ASP A 163 11.39 -14.68 14.70
CA ASP A 163 10.79 -15.97 14.39
C ASP A 163 9.63 -16.40 15.33
N VAL A 164 8.42 -15.82 15.14
CA VAL A 164 7.18 -16.31 15.74
C VAL A 164 6.77 -17.54 14.95
N LYS A 165 7.48 -18.67 15.17
CA LYS A 165 7.13 -20.00 14.63
C LYS A 165 6.42 -19.88 13.27
N PHE A 166 7.11 -19.37 12.26
CA PHE A 166 6.72 -19.64 10.89
C PHE A 166 7.00 -21.14 10.67
N GLU A 167 6.15 -22.01 11.22
CA GLU A 167 6.09 -23.46 10.96
C GLU A 167 5.82 -23.77 9.47
N LYS A 168 5.82 -22.74 8.61
CA LYS A 168 5.98 -22.83 7.15
C LYS A 168 7.03 -21.84 6.63
N LYS A 169 8.27 -21.88 7.13
CA LYS A 169 9.41 -21.95 6.18
C LYS A 169 9.12 -23.22 5.40
N GLN A 170 8.51 -23.13 4.22
CA GLN A 170 9.26 -22.91 3.01
C GLN A 170 8.31 -22.44 1.89
N THR A 171 8.71 -21.39 1.16
CA THR A 171 8.58 -21.27 -0.31
C THR A 171 9.97 -21.51 -0.86
N ALA A 172 10.35 -22.79 -0.84
CA ALA A 172 11.61 -23.27 -0.28
C ALA A 172 12.83 -22.33 -0.32
N MET A 173 12.95 -21.50 0.73
CA MET A 173 14.00 -20.51 1.00
C MET A 173 13.95 -19.19 0.21
N TRP A 174 12.80 -18.83 -0.36
CA TRP A 174 12.55 -17.46 -0.81
C TRP A 174 12.73 -16.49 0.35
N ASP A 175 13.62 -15.51 0.16
CA ASP A 175 13.84 -14.42 1.12
C ASP A 175 12.74 -13.37 0.93
N TYR A 176 11.68 -13.44 1.74
CA TYR A 176 10.59 -12.47 1.67
C TYR A 176 11.04 -11.04 2.02
N ASP A 177 12.15 -10.90 2.77
CA ASP A 177 12.70 -9.58 3.06
C ASP A 177 13.25 -8.93 1.79
N SER A 178 13.73 -9.70 0.83
CA SER A 178 14.18 -9.19 -0.47
C SER A 178 13.06 -8.59 -1.32
N THR A 179 11.79 -8.84 -0.97
CA THR A 179 10.62 -8.21 -1.59
C THR A 179 10.35 -6.81 -1.03
N LEU A 180 10.95 -6.47 0.11
CA LEU A 180 10.83 -5.14 0.68
C LEU A 180 11.61 -4.14 -0.18
N GLU A 181 10.91 -3.14 -0.70
CA GLU A 181 11.48 -2.13 -1.59
C GLU A 181 10.96 -0.72 -1.27
N VAL A 182 11.66 0.27 -1.80
CA VAL A 182 11.21 1.66 -1.77
C VAL A 182 10.15 1.88 -2.87
N PRO A 183 9.21 2.82 -2.69
CA PRO A 183 8.16 3.09 -3.67
C PRO A 183 8.71 3.37 -5.09
N ASP A 184 8.12 2.79 -6.14
CA ASP A 184 8.52 3.03 -7.53
C ASP A 184 7.67 4.14 -8.18
N LEU A 185 8.22 5.35 -8.26
CA LEU A 185 7.54 6.51 -8.82
C LEU A 185 7.76 6.69 -10.33
N LYS A 186 8.25 5.67 -11.04
CA LYS A 186 8.64 5.77 -12.45
C LYS A 186 7.56 6.36 -13.36
N GLU A 187 6.30 6.00 -13.15
CA GLU A 187 5.18 6.41 -13.99
C GLU A 187 4.48 7.70 -13.51
N VAL A 188 4.81 8.20 -12.31
CA VAL A 188 4.14 9.37 -11.71
C VAL A 188 4.36 10.65 -12.53
N GLY A 189 5.52 10.76 -13.18
CA GLY A 189 5.86 11.91 -14.02
C GLY A 189 4.95 12.10 -15.23
N ASN A 190 4.32 11.02 -15.71
CA ASN A 190 3.43 11.03 -16.87
C ASN A 190 2.19 10.17 -16.61
N ILE A 191 1.59 10.25 -15.40
CA ILE A 191 0.52 9.34 -15.00
C ILE A 191 -0.70 9.35 -15.94
N LEU A 192 -0.99 10.51 -16.56
CA LEU A 192 -2.09 10.65 -17.51
C LEU A 192 -1.85 9.89 -18.82
N ASP A 193 -0.59 9.58 -19.13
CA ASP A 193 -0.20 8.77 -20.28
C ASP A 193 -0.12 7.27 -19.94
N TYR A 194 -0.39 6.90 -18.69
CA TYR A 194 -0.38 5.50 -18.26
C TYR A 194 -1.41 4.71 -19.07
N LYS A 195 -0.92 3.85 -19.96
CA LYS A 195 -1.72 3.01 -20.86
C LYS A 195 -1.29 1.57 -20.72
N SER A 196 -1.96 0.82 -19.86
CA SER A 196 -1.89 -0.64 -19.86
C SER A 196 -3.18 -1.23 -20.42
N LYS A 197 -3.06 -2.20 -21.34
CA LYS A 197 -4.22 -2.92 -21.90
C LYS A 197 -5.00 -3.72 -20.84
N ARG A 198 -4.46 -3.86 -19.62
CA ARG A 198 -5.03 -4.64 -18.51
C ARG A 198 -5.24 -3.80 -17.25
N SER A 199 -5.24 -2.46 -17.37
CA SER A 199 -5.49 -1.58 -16.23
C SER A 199 -6.86 -0.93 -16.29
N THR A 200 -7.49 -0.78 -15.12
CA THR A 200 -8.67 0.07 -14.92
C THR A 200 -8.22 1.33 -14.19
N ILE A 201 -8.68 2.49 -14.65
CA ILE A 201 -8.38 3.79 -14.02
C ILE A 201 -9.70 4.36 -13.49
N LYS A 202 -9.72 4.75 -12.23
CA LYS A 202 -10.81 5.47 -11.58
C LYS A 202 -10.28 6.76 -10.99
N GLU A 203 -11.12 7.78 -10.92
CA GLU A 203 -10.78 9.08 -10.33
C GLU A 203 -11.89 9.54 -9.38
N LEU A 204 -11.51 10.03 -8.21
CA LEU A 204 -12.40 10.60 -7.21
C LEU A 204 -12.02 12.07 -6.95
N LYS A 205 -12.98 12.98 -7.14
CA LYS A 205 -12.82 14.41 -6.86
C LYS A 205 -13.15 14.70 -5.39
N GLY A 206 -12.13 14.84 -4.57
CA GLY A 206 -12.27 15.17 -3.15
C GLY A 206 -12.49 16.66 -2.89
N GLU A 207 -12.72 17.00 -1.62
CA GLU A 207 -12.83 18.41 -1.22
C GLU A 207 -11.48 19.09 -1.06
N GLN A 208 -10.46 18.34 -0.63
CA GLN A 208 -9.08 18.80 -0.39
C GLN A 208 -8.10 18.31 -1.47
N LYS A 209 -8.28 17.08 -1.98
CA LYS A 209 -7.40 16.43 -2.95
C LYS A 209 -8.19 15.69 -4.03
N ASP A 210 -7.62 15.58 -5.23
CA ASP A 210 -8.10 14.67 -6.27
C ASP A 210 -7.36 13.33 -6.12
N GLN A 211 -8.05 12.21 -6.29
CA GLN A 211 -7.47 10.88 -6.13
C GLN A 211 -7.62 10.06 -7.41
N ILE A 212 -6.60 9.32 -7.78
CA ILE A 212 -6.61 8.36 -8.89
C ILE A 212 -6.28 6.97 -8.34
N GLU A 213 -7.05 5.97 -8.75
CA GLU A 213 -6.74 4.56 -8.54
C GLU A 213 -6.53 3.89 -9.91
N ILE A 214 -5.42 3.21 -10.05
CA ILE A 214 -5.10 2.38 -11.21
C ILE A 214 -4.95 0.94 -10.73
N THR A 215 -5.85 0.06 -11.16
CA THR A 215 -5.77 -1.38 -10.86
C THR A 215 -5.29 -2.14 -12.09
N GLY A 216 -4.24 -2.95 -11.95
CA GLY A 216 -3.72 -3.83 -12.99
C GLY A 216 -3.73 -5.29 -12.57
N GLU A 217 -4.04 -6.19 -13.49
CA GLU A 217 -4.08 -7.64 -13.22
C GLU A 217 -3.31 -8.47 -14.27
N ALA A 218 -2.64 -9.51 -13.80
CA ALA A 218 -1.94 -10.48 -14.63
C ALA A 218 -2.01 -11.89 -14.04
N LEU A 219 -1.81 -12.92 -14.88
CA LEU A 219 -1.79 -14.33 -14.47
C LEU A 219 -3.04 -14.81 -13.70
N GLN A 220 -4.21 -14.19 -13.97
CA GLN A 220 -5.48 -14.49 -13.29
C GLN A 220 -6.06 -15.88 -13.65
N LYS A 221 -5.76 -16.40 -14.85
CA LYS A 221 -6.31 -17.68 -15.35
C LYS A 221 -5.28 -18.79 -15.52
N LYS A 222 -4.00 -18.43 -15.57
CA LYS A 222 -2.91 -19.37 -15.86
C LYS A 222 -1.70 -19.03 -15.02
N GLU A 223 -1.19 -20.03 -14.31
CA GLU A 223 0.06 -19.93 -13.58
C GLU A 223 1.25 -19.77 -14.53
N PHE A 224 2.24 -19.00 -14.08
CA PHE A 224 3.57 -18.97 -14.69
C PHE A 224 4.51 -19.80 -13.81
N ALA A 225 5.29 -20.69 -14.41
CA ALA A 225 6.20 -21.57 -13.68
C ALA A 225 7.65 -21.36 -14.15
N LEU A 226 8.58 -21.18 -13.22
CA LEU A 226 10.01 -21.00 -13.50
C LEU A 226 10.86 -21.50 -12.32
N PHE A 227 11.91 -22.27 -12.60
CA PHE A 227 12.85 -22.82 -11.59
C PHE A 227 12.18 -23.50 -10.37
N GLY A 228 11.04 -24.16 -10.58
CA GLY A 228 10.29 -24.81 -9.52
C GLY A 228 9.32 -23.89 -8.78
N TYR A 229 9.39 -22.58 -8.97
CA TYR A 229 8.41 -21.61 -8.47
C TYR A 229 7.21 -21.50 -9.41
N ARG A 230 6.05 -21.24 -8.82
CA ARG A 230 4.78 -21.01 -9.51
C ARG A 230 4.19 -19.70 -9.03
N PHE A 231 3.92 -18.80 -9.97
CA PHE A 231 3.37 -17.47 -9.77
C PHE A 231 1.95 -17.43 -10.33
N PHE A 232 1.03 -16.87 -9.58
CA PHE A 232 -0.38 -16.79 -9.94
C PHE A 232 -1.01 -15.53 -9.35
N ASP A 233 -2.13 -15.09 -9.93
CA ASP A 233 -3.00 -14.05 -9.37
C ASP A 233 -2.24 -12.77 -9.00
N ILE A 234 -1.55 -12.19 -9.99
CA ILE A 234 -0.82 -10.92 -9.81
C ILE A 234 -1.83 -9.79 -9.94
N LYS A 235 -1.86 -8.92 -8.93
CA LYS A 235 -2.66 -7.69 -8.91
C LYS A 235 -1.79 -6.54 -8.42
N SER A 236 -1.95 -5.37 -9.02
CA SER A 236 -1.34 -4.12 -8.56
C SER A 236 -2.43 -3.07 -8.43
N ILE A 237 -2.38 -2.28 -7.37
CA ILE A 237 -3.29 -1.16 -7.11
C ILE A 237 -2.43 0.05 -6.79
N LEU A 238 -2.43 1.03 -7.68
CA LEU A 238 -1.72 2.29 -7.54
C LEU A 238 -2.72 3.40 -7.19
N ASN A 239 -2.56 4.00 -6.03
CA ASN A 239 -3.33 5.12 -5.54
C ASN A 239 -2.46 6.39 -5.50
N LEU A 240 -2.95 7.46 -6.10
CA LEU A 240 -2.25 8.74 -6.17
C LEU A 240 -3.18 9.85 -5.70
N SER A 241 -2.66 10.75 -4.87
CA SER A 241 -3.37 11.96 -4.46
C SER A 241 -2.66 13.18 -5.04
N TYR A 242 -3.44 14.12 -5.59
CA TYR A 242 -2.96 15.38 -6.13
C TYR A 242 -3.72 16.57 -5.55
N GLU A 243 -3.14 17.77 -5.63
CA GLU A 243 -3.86 19.00 -5.33
C GLU A 243 -5.17 19.07 -6.13
N LYS A 244 -6.24 19.52 -5.45
CA LYS A 244 -7.58 19.61 -6.03
C LYS A 244 -7.59 20.41 -7.32
N GLY A 245 -8.20 19.85 -8.37
CA GLY A 245 -8.36 20.54 -9.66
C GLY A 245 -7.03 20.83 -10.37
N SER A 246 -5.92 20.26 -9.90
CA SER A 246 -4.61 20.43 -10.52
C SER A 246 -4.51 19.68 -11.85
N LYS A 247 -3.41 19.94 -12.56
CA LYS A 247 -3.03 19.23 -13.78
C LYS A 247 -2.41 17.86 -13.49
N LYS A 248 -2.31 17.46 -12.22
CA LYS A 248 -1.77 16.17 -11.77
C LYS A 248 -0.33 15.95 -12.22
N THR A 249 0.47 17.00 -12.09
CA THR A 249 1.91 16.95 -12.39
C THR A 249 2.69 16.53 -11.15
N LEU A 250 3.99 16.25 -11.29
CA LEU A 250 4.88 15.99 -10.15
C LEU A 250 4.84 17.09 -9.09
N ARG A 251 4.59 18.34 -9.49
CA ARG A 251 4.49 19.47 -8.57
C ARG A 251 3.26 19.37 -7.67
N ASP A 252 2.20 18.77 -8.18
CA ASP A 252 0.90 18.72 -7.53
C ASP A 252 0.72 17.42 -6.73
N LEU A 253 1.72 16.52 -6.72
CA LEU A 253 1.67 15.23 -6.05
C LEU A 253 1.65 15.44 -4.53
N LEU A 254 0.68 14.81 -3.88
CA LEU A 254 0.53 14.85 -2.42
C LEU A 254 0.83 13.50 -1.77
N GLU A 255 0.46 12.39 -2.43
CA GLU A 255 0.65 11.03 -1.91
C GLU A 255 0.80 10.04 -3.06
N PHE A 256 1.62 9.02 -2.83
CA PHE A 256 1.73 7.82 -3.65
C PHE A 256 1.55 6.60 -2.74
N ASN A 257 0.73 5.66 -3.15
CA ASN A 257 0.54 4.36 -2.51
C ASN A 257 0.44 3.28 -3.59
N GLU A 258 1.16 2.19 -3.41
CA GLU A 258 1.05 1.02 -4.27
C GLU A 258 0.91 -0.25 -3.45
N ILE A 259 -0.02 -1.12 -3.87
CA ILE A 259 -0.23 -2.43 -3.28
C ILE A 259 -0.09 -3.50 -4.36
N ASN A 260 0.90 -4.38 -4.19
CA ASN A 260 1.23 -5.45 -5.11
C ASN A 260 0.93 -6.80 -4.47
N PHE A 261 0.08 -7.59 -5.11
CA PHE A 261 -0.33 -8.93 -4.68
C PHE A 261 0.29 -9.97 -5.60
N LEU A 262 0.78 -11.06 -5.00
CA LEU A 262 1.31 -12.21 -5.70
C LEU A 262 0.96 -13.48 -4.93
N LYS A 263 0.38 -14.48 -5.61
CA LYS A 263 0.36 -15.86 -5.09
C LYS A 263 1.60 -16.61 -5.58
N LEU A 264 2.39 -17.11 -4.65
CA LEU A 264 3.63 -17.84 -4.91
C LEU A 264 3.63 -19.19 -4.20
N LYS A 265 4.13 -20.22 -4.86
CA LYS A 265 4.57 -21.46 -4.21
C LYS A 265 5.77 -22.05 -4.88
N HIS A 266 6.54 -22.86 -4.16
CA HIS A 266 7.45 -23.80 -4.79
C HIS A 266 6.72 -25.12 -5.10
N LYS A 267 7.17 -25.86 -6.11
CA LYS A 267 6.58 -27.14 -6.54
C LYS A 267 6.60 -28.23 -5.45
N SER A 268 7.43 -28.08 -4.41
CA SER A 268 7.46 -28.96 -3.24
C SER A 268 6.32 -28.69 -2.26
N GLU A 269 5.61 -27.57 -2.41
CA GLU A 269 4.52 -27.17 -1.54
C GLU A 269 3.16 -27.39 -2.23
N PRO A 270 2.15 -27.88 -1.48
CA PRO A 270 0.81 -28.04 -2.03
C PRO A 270 0.12 -26.69 -2.27
N ASP A 271 0.28 -25.76 -1.33
CA ASP A 271 -0.50 -24.53 -1.23
C ASP A 271 0.29 -23.29 -1.68
N TYR A 272 -0.44 -22.25 -2.09
CA TYR A 272 0.15 -20.93 -2.35
C TYR A 272 0.25 -20.10 -1.07
N ASN A 273 1.37 -19.40 -0.93
CA ASN A 273 1.48 -18.25 -0.05
C ASN A 273 1.04 -17.00 -0.81
N GLN A 274 0.31 -16.12 -0.14
CA GLN A 274 -0.02 -14.80 -0.65
C GLN A 274 0.98 -13.78 -0.12
N LEU A 275 1.71 -13.16 -1.03
CA LEU A 275 2.63 -12.07 -0.78
C LEU A 275 1.92 -10.78 -1.11
N ILE A 276 1.96 -9.82 -0.19
CA ILE A 276 1.45 -8.47 -0.43
C ILE A 276 2.49 -7.46 0.00
N LEU A 277 2.96 -6.68 -0.96
CA LEU A 277 3.85 -5.55 -0.74
C LEU A 277 3.02 -4.27 -0.75
N TYR A 278 3.14 -3.47 0.30
CA TYR A 278 2.58 -2.14 0.41
C TYR A 278 3.74 -1.14 0.37
N THR A 279 3.67 -0.14 -0.50
CA THR A 279 4.63 0.96 -0.53
C THR A 279 3.89 2.30 -0.48
N ASN A 280 4.43 3.24 0.27
CA ASN A 280 3.84 4.57 0.47
C ASN A 280 4.92 5.64 0.36
N PHE A 281 4.61 6.75 -0.30
CA PHE A 281 5.47 7.92 -0.39
C PHE A 281 4.68 9.22 -0.20
N TYR A 282 5.27 10.12 0.58
CA TYR A 282 4.69 11.40 0.97
C TYR A 282 5.71 12.50 0.67
N PRO A 283 5.59 13.22 -0.47
CA PRO A 283 6.48 14.31 -0.81
C PRO A 283 6.43 15.40 0.27
N THR A 284 7.61 15.89 0.65
CA THR A 284 7.78 17.00 1.61
C THR A 284 8.48 18.19 0.98
N GLU A 285 9.29 17.94 -0.05
CA GLU A 285 10.08 18.98 -0.71
C GLU A 285 10.18 18.74 -2.23
N LEU A 286 10.08 19.84 -2.97
CA LEU A 286 10.31 19.90 -4.40
C LEU A 286 11.46 20.88 -4.69
N ASN A 287 12.47 20.42 -5.41
CA ASN A 287 13.62 21.23 -5.78
C ASN A 287 14.00 21.05 -7.26
N PHE A 288 14.69 22.04 -7.82
CA PHE A 288 15.09 22.08 -9.23
C PHE A 288 16.59 22.37 -9.31
N SER A 289 17.35 21.50 -9.98
CA SER A 289 18.81 21.64 -10.15
C SER A 289 19.29 21.14 -11.51
N ASN A 290 20.43 21.67 -11.95
CA ASN A 290 21.14 21.20 -13.14
C ASN A 290 22.11 20.04 -12.84
N GLU A 291 22.49 19.90 -11.56
CA GLU A 291 23.29 18.81 -11.04
C GLU A 291 22.36 17.73 -10.49
N ASN A 292 22.73 16.45 -10.60
CA ASN A 292 21.98 15.31 -10.10
C ASN A 292 22.75 14.45 -9.09
N ASP A 293 23.85 14.98 -8.55
CA ASP A 293 24.62 14.30 -7.53
C ASP A 293 24.03 14.60 -6.16
N ILE A 294 23.52 13.55 -5.51
CA ILE A 294 23.04 13.58 -4.13
C ILE A 294 23.62 12.36 -3.45
N GLU A 295 24.12 12.55 -2.24
CA GLU A 295 24.53 11.47 -1.35
C GLU A 295 23.40 10.43 -1.26
N LYS A 296 23.75 9.18 -1.54
CA LYS A 296 22.81 8.06 -1.50
C LYS A 296 23.39 6.94 -0.67
N VAL A 297 22.53 6.34 0.13
CA VAL A 297 22.85 5.12 0.83
C VAL A 297 22.28 3.95 0.03
N LYS A 298 23.03 2.85 -0.04
CA LYS A 298 22.50 1.61 -0.60
C LYS A 298 21.41 1.09 0.33
N PHE A 299 20.18 1.03 -0.15
CA PHE A 299 19.08 0.37 0.57
C PHE A 299 19.41 -1.10 0.75
N ARG A 300 19.33 -1.58 1.99
CA ARG A 300 19.54 -2.97 2.36
C ARG A 300 18.53 -3.36 3.41
N THR A 301 18.18 -4.63 3.45
CA THR A 301 17.17 -5.15 4.37
C THR A 301 17.80 -5.83 5.59
N ASP A 302 19.13 -5.92 5.68
CA ASP A 302 19.85 -6.54 6.80
C ASP A 302 20.25 -5.56 7.92
N ASN A 303 20.12 -4.25 7.69
CA ASN A 303 20.44 -3.23 8.68
C ASN A 303 19.64 -1.95 8.42
N SER A 304 19.43 -1.16 9.47
CA SER A 304 19.01 0.24 9.31
C SER A 304 20.20 1.11 8.90
N ASN A 305 19.92 2.28 8.33
CA ASN A 305 20.93 3.31 8.10
C ASN A 305 20.32 4.69 8.27
N TYR A 306 20.68 5.38 9.35
CA TYR A 306 20.21 6.74 9.60
C TYR A 306 21.18 7.52 10.47
N GLN A 307 21.23 8.83 10.25
CA GLN A 307 22.04 9.75 11.05
C GLN A 307 21.17 10.55 12.04
N THR A 308 19.88 10.70 11.74
CA THR A 308 18.91 11.46 12.55
C THR A 308 17.72 10.59 12.93
N LYS A 309 16.99 11.01 13.96
CA LYS A 309 15.73 10.38 14.37
C LYS A 309 14.54 10.95 13.59
N PHE A 310 14.58 10.84 12.26
CA PHE A 310 13.59 11.46 11.37
C PHE A 310 12.15 11.04 11.68
N TRP A 311 11.94 9.84 12.22
CA TRP A 311 10.63 9.29 12.57
C TRP A 311 10.00 9.94 13.81
N GLU A 312 10.76 10.68 14.62
CA GLU A 312 10.22 11.43 15.76
C GLU A 312 9.58 12.76 15.31
N THR A 313 9.65 13.10 14.02
CA THR A 313 8.96 14.28 13.49
C THR A 313 7.44 14.05 13.49
N PRO A 314 6.62 15.03 13.98
CA PRO A 314 5.16 14.83 14.09
C PRO A 314 4.44 14.56 12.76
N SER A 315 5.07 14.81 11.62
CA SER A 315 4.53 14.58 10.27
C SER A 315 4.92 13.24 9.67
N PHE A 316 5.73 12.45 10.37
CA PHE A 316 6.19 11.18 9.86
C PHE A 316 5.04 10.14 9.86
N PRO A 317 4.71 9.53 8.70
CA PRO A 317 3.66 8.54 8.58
C PRO A 317 4.13 7.19 9.16
N ASN A 318 3.90 7.00 10.46
CA ASN A 318 4.55 5.96 11.25
C ASN A 318 3.70 4.70 11.48
N MET A 319 3.66 3.80 10.49
CA MET A 319 3.05 2.47 10.63
C MET A 319 3.77 1.56 11.64
N GLN A 320 5.04 1.85 11.98
CA GLN A 320 5.78 1.07 12.98
C GLN A 320 5.05 1.03 14.31
N SER A 321 4.44 2.15 14.74
CA SER A 321 3.67 2.22 15.98
C SER A 321 2.44 1.31 15.97
N VAL A 322 1.75 1.22 14.83
CA VAL A 322 0.61 0.32 14.62
C VAL A 322 1.08 -1.12 14.72
N PHE A 323 2.13 -1.51 13.98
CA PHE A 323 2.64 -2.87 14.02
C PHE A 323 3.19 -3.27 15.39
N SER A 324 3.94 -2.39 16.07
CA SER A 324 4.43 -2.65 17.42
C SER A 324 3.30 -2.82 18.44
N SER A 325 2.12 -2.24 18.22
CA SER A 325 0.98 -2.50 19.12
C SER A 325 0.50 -3.96 19.08
N PHE A 326 0.69 -4.65 17.95
CA PHE A 326 0.36 -6.06 17.78
C PHE A 326 1.50 -6.99 18.15
N PHE A 327 2.71 -6.67 17.70
CA PHE A 327 3.86 -7.58 17.76
C PHE A 327 4.85 -7.27 18.90
N LYS A 328 4.75 -6.09 19.52
CA LYS A 328 5.56 -5.67 20.67
C LYS A 328 7.06 -5.98 20.45
N ASP A 329 7.63 -6.82 21.30
CA ASP A 329 9.06 -7.18 21.31
C ASP A 329 9.44 -8.14 20.16
N ASP A 330 8.45 -8.74 19.48
CA ASP A 330 8.70 -9.62 18.34
C ASP A 330 9.06 -8.80 17.09
N LEU A 331 8.65 -7.53 16.97
CA LEU A 331 9.03 -6.66 15.85
C LEU A 331 10.33 -5.91 16.16
N LYS A 332 11.44 -6.40 15.62
CA LYS A 332 12.78 -5.87 15.93
C LYS A 332 13.39 -5.05 14.83
N GLU A 333 13.89 -3.88 15.21
CA GLU A 333 14.73 -3.08 14.33
C GLU A 333 16.03 -3.81 14.01
N GLN A 334 16.40 -3.84 12.75
CA GLN A 334 17.73 -4.29 12.32
C GLN A 334 18.73 -3.19 12.63
N GLN A 335 19.81 -3.52 13.34
CA GLN A 335 20.73 -2.54 13.91
C GLN A 335 21.20 -1.50 12.89
N ASN A 336 21.24 -0.23 13.32
CA ASN A 336 21.77 0.85 12.50
C ASN A 336 23.28 0.70 12.30
N LYS A 337 23.71 0.47 11.06
CA LYS A 337 25.13 0.51 10.68
C LYS A 337 25.47 1.95 10.31
N LYS A 338 26.05 2.67 11.26
CA LYS A 338 26.54 4.04 11.09
C LYS A 338 27.74 4.11 10.15
#